data_AF-A0A2E7N393-F1
#
_entry.id   AF-A0A2E7N393-F1
#
_cell.length_a   1.000
_cell.length_b   1.000
_cell.length_c   1.000
_cell.angle_alpha   90.00
_cell.angle_beta   90.00
_cell.angle_gamma   90.00
#
_symmetry.space_group_name_H-M   'P 1'
#
loop_
_entity.id
_entity.type
_entity.pdbx_description
1 polymer ?
#
loop_
_entity_poly.entity_id
_entity_poly.type
_entity_poly.pdbx_seq_one_letter_code
_entity_poly.pdbx_strand_id
1 'polypeptide(L)'
;MLRFTDSIDTQSNSLVVKVHSKYKIFILVLSLLITIALACGSDGSVDKSVSTKNGGEDTAPVLRVDETFSIDNFQAAGFKLNKEFDTETVPLATNVYYGFAERRDIEIRKYSSHADAMSAGVESALAAIGRSPNSNSGGGIITSTGNRTSYHAYLVAGNVVMLCQTDISACQNLAQTVQSD
;
A
#
# COMPACT_ATOMS: atom_id res chain seq x y z
N MET A 1 42.27 7.73 -45.27
CA MET A 1 40.93 8.04 -44.75
C MET A 1 40.00 6.98 -45.30
N LEU A 2 39.32 6.27 -44.42
CA LEU A 2 38.75 4.94 -44.63
C LEU A 2 37.38 4.96 -45.34
N ARG A 3 37.08 3.80 -45.96
CA ARG A 3 35.78 3.17 -46.28
C ARG A 3 35.34 3.26 -47.74
N PHE A 4 35.71 2.26 -48.56
CA PHE A 4 35.15 0.89 -48.72
C PHE A 4 33.93 0.87 -49.65
N THR A 5 34.20 0.38 -50.86
CA THR A 5 33.29 -0.08 -51.89
C THR A 5 32.60 -1.39 -51.50
N ASP A 6 31.62 -1.76 -52.33
CA ASP A 6 31.13 -3.12 -52.61
C ASP A 6 29.80 -3.53 -51.95
N SER A 7 28.76 -3.42 -52.78
CA SER A 7 28.03 -4.57 -53.34
C SER A 7 28.20 -5.87 -52.54
N ILE A 8 27.15 -6.30 -51.83
CA ILE A 8 27.04 -7.69 -51.39
C ILE A 8 25.66 -8.23 -51.74
N ASP A 9 25.74 -9.31 -52.51
CA ASP A 9 24.69 -10.17 -53.02
C ASP A 9 23.66 -10.60 -51.99
N THR A 10 22.43 -10.66 -52.48
CA THR A 10 21.37 -11.48 -51.93
C THR A 10 21.76 -12.95 -52.10
N GLN A 11 22.29 -13.58 -51.05
CA GLN A 11 22.27 -15.03 -50.93
C GLN A 11 21.15 -15.48 -49.98
N SER A 12 20.15 -16.08 -50.61
CA SER A 12 19.10 -16.88 -50.00
C SER A 12 19.72 -18.10 -49.30
N ASN A 13 19.82 -18.05 -47.97
CA ASN A 13 20.00 -19.26 -47.17
C ASN A 13 18.62 -19.79 -46.77
N SER A 14 18.09 -20.66 -47.62
CA SER A 14 16.91 -21.49 -47.34
C SER A 14 17.27 -22.57 -46.31
N LEU A 15 17.22 -22.23 -45.03
CA LEU A 15 17.18 -23.22 -43.95
C LEU A 15 15.71 -23.62 -43.75
N VAL A 16 15.22 -24.55 -44.58
CA VAL A 16 13.91 -25.16 -44.40
C VAL A 16 13.98 -26.09 -43.19
N VAL A 17 13.76 -25.54 -41.99
CA VAL A 17 13.55 -26.35 -40.79
C VAL A 17 12.29 -27.18 -41.04
N LYS A 18 12.45 -28.50 -41.17
CA LYS A 18 11.35 -29.45 -41.34
C LYS A 18 10.61 -29.61 -40.00
N VAL A 19 9.76 -28.63 -39.69
CA VAL A 19 8.92 -28.64 -38.49
C VAL A 19 7.82 -29.69 -38.70
N HIS A 20 7.90 -30.79 -37.96
CA HIS A 20 6.95 -31.89 -38.06
C HIS A 20 5.56 -31.43 -37.59
N SER A 21 4.50 -31.97 -38.20
CA SER A 21 3.09 -31.50 -38.08
C SER A 21 2.60 -31.31 -36.63
N LYS A 22 3.13 -32.08 -35.67
CA LYS A 22 2.78 -31.94 -34.25
C LYS A 22 3.33 -30.67 -33.57
N TYR A 23 4.42 -30.12 -34.08
CA TYR A 23 5.02 -28.88 -33.56
C TYR A 23 4.40 -27.62 -34.19
N LYS A 24 3.68 -27.74 -35.31
CA LYS A 24 2.92 -26.62 -35.89
C LYS A 24 1.71 -26.25 -35.03
N ILE A 25 1.03 -27.26 -34.46
CA ILE A 25 -0.06 -27.07 -33.50
C ILE A 25 0.49 -26.46 -32.20
N PHE A 26 1.65 -26.92 -31.73
CA PHE A 26 2.29 -26.38 -30.53
C PHE A 26 2.72 -24.91 -30.69
N ILE A 27 3.25 -24.52 -31.85
CA ILE A 27 3.62 -23.12 -32.14
C ILE A 27 2.38 -22.21 -32.27
N LEU A 28 1.25 -22.71 -32.80
CA LEU A 28 -0.02 -21.97 -32.89
C LEU A 28 -0.67 -21.71 -31.52
N VAL A 29 -0.53 -22.62 -30.57
CA VAL A 29 -1.06 -22.44 -29.21
C VAL A 29 -0.20 -21.46 -28.41
N LEU A 30 1.12 -21.47 -28.62
CA LEU A 30 2.05 -20.56 -27.93
C LEU A 30 1.92 -19.10 -28.39
N SER A 31 1.58 -18.84 -29.66
CA SER A 31 1.38 -17.47 -30.17
C SER A 31 0.07 -16.82 -29.69
N LEU A 32 -0.95 -17.62 -29.33
CA LEU A 32 -2.24 -17.12 -28.85
C LEU A 32 -2.17 -16.59 -27.40
N LEU A 33 -1.19 -17.04 -26.60
CA LEU A 33 -1.00 -16.66 -25.19
C LEU A 33 -0.38 -15.28 -24.97
N ILE A 34 0.03 -14.56 -26.03
CA ILE A 34 0.75 -13.28 -25.92
C ILE A 34 -0.18 -12.04 -26.04
N THR A 35 -1.49 -12.20 -26.21
CA THR A 35 -2.40 -11.06 -26.51
C THR A 35 -3.13 -10.45 -25.32
N ILE A 36 -2.79 -10.76 -24.07
CA ILE A 36 -3.38 -10.09 -22.90
C ILE A 36 -2.41 -9.04 -22.33
N ALA A 37 -2.11 -8.04 -23.13
CA ALA A 37 -1.55 -6.79 -22.63
C ALA A 37 -2.26 -5.66 -23.38
N LEU A 38 -3.24 -5.03 -22.72
CA LEU A 38 -3.81 -3.69 -22.93
C LEU A 38 -5.25 -3.64 -22.35
N ALA A 39 -5.35 -3.80 -21.03
CA ALA A 39 -6.54 -3.41 -20.28
C ALA A 39 -6.16 -3.15 -18.81
N CYS A 40 -5.39 -2.09 -18.58
CA CYS A 40 -5.44 -1.37 -17.32
C CYS A 40 -5.60 0.09 -17.70
N GLY A 41 -6.86 0.52 -17.82
CA GLY A 41 -7.21 1.92 -17.85
C GLY A 41 -6.84 2.51 -16.50
N SER A 42 -5.88 3.44 -16.50
CA SER A 42 -5.77 4.40 -15.42
C SER A 42 -6.86 5.42 -15.67
N ASP A 43 -8.02 5.22 -15.05
CA ASP A 43 -8.88 6.36 -14.77
C ASP A 43 -8.11 7.23 -13.78
N GLY A 44 -7.76 8.43 -14.22
CA GLY A 44 -7.10 9.42 -13.38
C GLY A 44 -8.09 9.94 -12.35
N SER A 45 -8.20 9.25 -11.22
CA SER A 45 -8.52 9.91 -9.96
C SER A 45 -7.36 10.85 -9.66
N VAL A 46 -7.68 12.11 -9.41
CA VAL A 46 -6.73 13.10 -8.88
C VAL A 46 -6.37 12.72 -7.44
N ASP A 47 -5.59 11.66 -7.29
CA ASP A 47 -4.98 11.29 -6.02
C ASP A 47 -3.91 12.32 -5.71
N LYS A 48 -4.28 13.31 -4.89
CA LYS A 48 -3.31 14.10 -4.13
C LYS A 48 -2.64 13.20 -3.10
N SER A 49 -1.83 12.24 -3.58
CA SER A 49 -0.82 11.59 -2.76
C SER A 49 0.37 12.54 -2.71
N VAL A 50 0.48 13.31 -1.63
CA VAL A 50 1.71 14.05 -1.37
C VAL A 50 2.64 13.06 -0.69
N SER A 51 3.49 12.41 -1.47
CA SER A 51 4.73 11.87 -0.93
C SER A 51 5.63 13.06 -0.62
N THR A 52 5.61 13.53 0.62
CA THR A 52 6.55 14.56 1.10
C THR A 52 7.94 13.93 1.12
N LYS A 53 8.62 13.90 -0.02
CA LYS A 53 10.06 13.66 -0.07
C LYS A 53 10.75 14.96 0.29
N ASN A 54 11.08 15.13 1.57
CA ASN A 54 12.00 16.18 1.98
C ASN A 54 13.20 15.52 2.67
N GLY A 55 14.34 15.48 1.97
CA GLY A 55 15.67 15.23 2.54
C GLY A 55 15.88 13.99 3.41
N GLY A 56 16.05 12.81 2.80
CA GLY A 56 16.86 11.72 3.38
C GLY A 56 16.27 10.95 4.57
N GLU A 57 15.06 11.24 5.01
CA GLU A 57 14.29 10.47 5.99
C GLU A 57 12.96 10.09 5.33
N ASP A 58 12.68 8.80 5.17
CA ASP A 58 11.45 8.32 4.53
C ASP A 58 10.23 8.72 5.39
N THR A 59 9.66 9.88 5.08
CA THR A 59 8.45 10.39 5.73
C THR A 59 7.28 9.48 5.38
N ALA A 60 6.47 9.11 6.37
CA ALA A 60 5.30 8.26 6.16
C ALA A 60 4.32 8.85 5.13
N PRO A 61 3.62 8.02 4.34
CA PRO A 61 2.66 8.50 3.36
C PRO A 61 1.54 9.34 4.01
N VAL A 62 1.19 10.44 3.35
CA VAL A 62 0.04 11.27 3.70
C VAL A 62 -0.93 11.27 2.52
N LEU A 63 -2.17 10.84 2.79
CA LEU A 63 -3.23 10.62 1.81
C LEU A 63 -4.48 11.39 2.23
N ARG A 64 -5.40 11.62 1.27
CA ARG A 64 -6.77 12.11 1.55
C ARG A 64 -6.78 13.36 2.46
N VAL A 65 -5.93 14.34 2.15
CA VAL A 65 -5.72 15.56 2.95
C VAL A 65 -7.04 16.28 3.20
N ASP A 66 -7.24 16.76 4.43
CA ASP A 66 -8.44 17.47 4.92
C ASP A 66 -9.75 16.67 4.88
N GLU A 67 -9.72 15.38 4.52
CA GLU A 67 -10.89 14.52 4.60
C GLU A 67 -11.12 13.97 6.01
N THR A 68 -12.38 13.65 6.31
CA THR A 68 -12.78 13.06 7.58
C THR A 68 -13.39 11.69 7.34
N PHE A 69 -13.01 10.74 8.20
CA PHE A 69 -13.47 9.37 8.16
C PHE A 69 -14.04 8.95 9.52
N SER A 70 -15.11 8.17 9.48
CA SER A 70 -15.61 7.37 10.59
C SER A 70 -15.17 5.91 10.46
N ILE A 71 -15.34 5.14 11.53
CA ILE A 71 -15.03 3.71 11.52
C ILE A 71 -15.93 2.93 10.55
N ASP A 72 -17.17 3.40 10.35
CA ASP A 72 -18.14 2.76 9.46
C ASP A 72 -17.67 2.82 8.00
N ASN A 73 -17.02 3.93 7.60
CA ASN A 73 -16.41 4.03 6.28
C ASN A 73 -15.35 2.93 6.07
N PHE A 74 -14.48 2.73 7.08
CA PHE A 74 -13.44 1.70 7.00
C PHE A 74 -14.04 0.29 7.00
N GLN A 75 -15.08 0.04 7.79
CA GLN A 75 -15.77 -1.26 7.79
C GLN A 75 -16.41 -1.55 6.43
N ALA A 76 -17.04 -0.56 5.80
CA ALA A 76 -17.58 -0.67 4.45
C ALA A 76 -16.48 -0.94 3.41
N ALA A 77 -15.26 -0.43 3.62
CA ALA A 77 -14.08 -0.68 2.80
C ALA A 77 -13.38 -2.03 3.09
N GLY A 78 -13.93 -2.87 3.98
CA GLY A 78 -13.43 -4.21 4.26
C GLY A 78 -12.57 -4.34 5.52
N PHE A 79 -12.43 -3.28 6.32
CA PHE A 79 -11.82 -3.37 7.65
C PHE A 79 -12.72 -4.18 8.59
N LYS A 80 -12.16 -5.23 9.19
CA LYS A 80 -12.85 -6.03 10.20
C LYS A 80 -12.45 -5.53 11.58
N LEU A 81 -13.31 -4.70 12.17
CA LEU A 81 -13.15 -4.25 13.55
C LEU A 81 -13.14 -5.44 14.49
N ASN A 82 -12.13 -5.52 15.35
CA ASN A 82 -12.01 -6.54 16.37
C ASN A 82 -12.24 -5.96 17.77
N LYS A 83 -11.64 -4.79 18.04
CA LYS A 83 -11.74 -4.15 19.35
C LYS A 83 -11.57 -2.64 19.25
N GLU A 84 -12.38 -1.91 20.01
CA GLU A 84 -12.16 -0.50 20.34
C GLU A 84 -11.45 -0.40 21.69
N PHE A 85 -10.60 0.61 21.84
CA PHE A 85 -9.79 0.83 23.02
C PHE A 85 -9.94 2.24 23.56
N ASP A 86 -9.51 2.41 24.80
CA ASP A 86 -9.43 3.71 25.46
C ASP A 86 -8.35 4.60 24.82
N THR A 87 -8.58 5.92 24.89
CA THR A 87 -7.74 6.98 24.30
C THR A 87 -6.76 7.58 25.29
N GLU A 88 -6.79 7.20 26.58
CA GLU A 88 -5.95 7.73 27.67
C GLU A 88 -4.45 7.82 27.34
N THR A 89 -3.94 6.88 26.53
CA THR A 89 -2.52 6.80 26.17
C THR A 89 -2.20 7.32 24.78
N VAL A 90 -3.19 7.84 24.05
CA VAL A 90 -3.09 8.33 22.67
C VAL A 90 -3.64 9.77 22.63
N PRO A 91 -2.79 10.78 22.86
CA PRO A 91 -3.23 12.17 22.96
C PRO A 91 -4.01 12.65 21.74
N LEU A 92 -5.09 13.40 21.98
CA LEU A 92 -6.02 13.96 20.97
C LEU A 92 -6.76 12.94 20.10
N ALA A 93 -6.53 11.64 20.26
CA ALA A 93 -7.34 10.64 19.58
C ALA A 93 -8.76 10.68 20.14
N THR A 94 -9.75 10.70 19.25
CA THR A 94 -11.16 10.56 19.63
C THR A 94 -11.52 9.09 19.82
N ASN A 95 -10.88 8.20 19.05
CA ASN A 95 -11.09 6.76 19.12
C ASN A 95 -9.83 6.02 18.69
N VAL A 96 -9.63 4.82 19.24
CA VAL A 96 -8.60 3.88 18.78
C VAL A 96 -9.21 2.52 18.53
N TYR A 97 -9.05 2.03 17.30
CA TYR A 97 -9.62 0.78 16.83
C TYR A 97 -8.52 -0.18 16.41
N TYR A 98 -8.65 -1.44 16.81
CA TYR A 98 -7.85 -2.53 16.31
C TYR A 98 -8.72 -3.46 15.47
N GLY A 99 -8.17 -3.91 14.35
CA GLY A 99 -8.82 -4.85 13.49
C GLY A 99 -7.89 -5.35 12.41
N PHE A 100 -8.49 -5.81 11.33
CA PHE A 100 -7.77 -6.48 10.26
C PHE A 100 -8.29 -6.05 8.89
N ALA A 101 -7.39 -5.79 7.95
CA ALA A 101 -7.70 -5.70 6.53
C ALA A 101 -6.63 -6.47 5.75
N GLU A 102 -7.02 -7.10 4.64
CA GLU A 102 -6.08 -7.86 3.78
C GLU A 102 -5.18 -8.88 4.52
N ARG A 103 -5.72 -9.51 5.58
CA ARG A 103 -4.99 -10.46 6.44
C ARG A 103 -3.79 -9.82 7.16
N ARG A 104 -3.84 -8.52 7.45
CA ARG A 104 -2.87 -7.79 8.26
C ARG A 104 -3.58 -7.08 9.40
N ASP A 105 -2.89 -6.98 10.52
CA ASP A 105 -3.36 -6.26 11.69
C ASP A 105 -3.17 -4.75 11.45
N ILE A 106 -4.21 -3.98 11.75
CA ILE A 106 -4.22 -2.52 11.59
C ILE A 106 -4.82 -1.89 12.85
N GLU A 107 -4.16 -0.85 13.35
CA GLU A 107 -4.74 0.06 14.34
C GLU A 107 -5.06 1.40 13.67
N ILE A 108 -6.31 1.81 13.79
CA ILE A 108 -6.83 3.08 13.28
C ILE A 108 -6.99 4.00 14.49
N ARG A 109 -6.24 5.10 14.51
CA ARG A 109 -6.40 6.19 15.46
C ARG A 109 -7.12 7.33 14.78
N LYS A 110 -8.31 7.65 15.24
CA LYS A 110 -9.13 8.74 14.71
C LYS A 110 -8.87 10.00 15.52
N TYR A 111 -8.73 11.13 14.83
CA TYR A 111 -8.57 12.45 15.42
C TYR A 111 -9.72 13.37 14.99
N SER A 112 -9.82 14.53 15.64
CA SER A 112 -10.86 15.51 15.33
C SER A 112 -10.67 16.16 13.96
N SER A 113 -9.42 16.25 13.49
CA SER A 113 -9.06 16.89 12.22
C SER A 113 -7.80 16.27 11.60
N HIS A 114 -7.55 16.60 10.32
CA HIS A 114 -6.28 16.27 9.66
C HIS A 114 -5.06 16.91 10.36
N ALA A 115 -5.21 18.13 10.88
CA ALA A 115 -4.13 18.82 11.60
C ALA A 115 -3.73 18.09 12.89
N ASP A 116 -4.71 17.57 13.64
CA ASP A 116 -4.44 16.77 14.84
C ASP A 116 -3.77 15.43 14.48
N ALA A 117 -4.23 14.79 13.40
CA ALA A 117 -3.62 13.58 12.87
C ALA A 117 -2.15 13.81 12.46
N MET A 118 -1.85 14.93 11.82
CA MET A 118 -0.50 15.32 11.39
C MET A 118 0.43 15.76 12.53
N SER A 119 -0.13 16.11 13.70
CA SER A 119 0.63 16.54 14.87
C SER A 119 0.68 15.42 15.91
N ALA A 120 -0.23 15.43 16.89
CA ALA A 120 -0.30 14.44 17.95
C ALA A 120 -0.41 13.01 17.40
N GLY A 121 -1.09 12.82 16.27
CA GLY A 121 -1.23 11.51 15.67
C GLY A 121 0.06 10.93 15.10
N VAL A 122 0.85 11.75 14.40
CA VAL A 122 2.18 11.35 13.90
C VAL A 122 3.12 11.07 15.07
N GLU A 123 3.16 11.94 16.09
CA GLU A 123 3.98 11.73 17.28
C GLU A 123 3.63 10.41 17.99
N SER A 124 2.33 10.14 18.13
CA SER A 124 1.82 8.92 18.72
C SER A 124 2.18 7.68 17.89
N ALA A 125 2.13 7.77 16.56
CA ALA A 125 2.52 6.67 15.68
C ALA A 125 4.03 6.39 15.75
N LEU A 126 4.86 7.43 15.65
CA LEU A 126 6.31 7.31 15.78
C LEU A 126 6.72 6.67 17.11
N ALA A 127 6.02 7.01 18.19
CA ALA A 127 6.22 6.36 19.47
C ALA A 127 5.94 4.85 19.38
N ALA A 128 4.83 4.44 18.75
CA ALA A 128 4.39 3.04 18.72
C ALA A 128 5.17 2.14 17.74
N ILE A 129 5.71 2.68 16.65
CA ILE A 129 6.44 1.93 15.63
C ILE A 129 7.73 1.32 16.20
N GLY A 130 8.03 0.08 15.79
CA GLY A 130 9.25 -0.63 16.19
C GLY A 130 9.24 -1.09 17.65
N ARG A 131 8.16 -0.85 18.41
CA ARG A 131 8.04 -1.38 19.76
C ARG A 131 7.74 -2.86 19.76
N SER A 132 8.35 -3.54 20.72
CA SER A 132 8.00 -4.91 21.03
C SER A 132 6.61 -4.94 21.70
N PRO A 133 5.76 -5.94 21.41
CA PRO A 133 4.41 -6.06 21.98
C PRO A 133 4.36 -6.11 23.51
N ASN A 134 5.48 -6.30 24.19
CA ASN A 134 5.64 -6.32 25.64
C ASN A 134 6.17 -4.98 26.21
N SER A 135 6.29 -3.93 25.39
CA SER A 135 6.79 -2.60 25.77
C SER A 135 5.63 -1.61 25.94
N ASN A 136 5.03 -1.58 27.14
CA ASN A 136 3.76 -0.90 27.44
C ASN A 136 3.85 0.65 27.56
N SER A 137 4.94 1.29 27.11
CA SER A 137 5.34 2.62 27.61
C SER A 137 4.99 3.83 26.73
N GLY A 138 4.27 3.70 25.60
CA GLY A 138 3.96 4.88 24.79
C GLY A 138 2.86 4.76 23.76
N GLY A 139 1.74 4.16 24.15
CA GLY A 139 0.48 4.34 23.42
C GLY A 139 0.33 3.55 22.12
N GLY A 140 1.05 2.46 21.93
CA GLY A 140 0.74 1.44 20.92
C GLY A 140 -0.15 0.36 21.52
N ILE A 141 -1.30 0.07 20.94
CA ILE A 141 -2.33 -0.74 21.63
C ILE A 141 -2.07 -2.24 21.56
N ILE A 142 -1.17 -2.69 20.68
CA ILE A 142 -0.81 -4.11 20.61
C ILE A 142 -0.17 -4.66 21.90
N THR A 143 0.08 -3.79 22.88
CA THR A 143 0.70 -4.16 24.15
C THR A 143 -0.23 -4.79 25.18
N SER A 144 -1.43 -5.23 24.79
CA SER A 144 -2.29 -6.03 25.68
C SER A 144 -1.70 -7.44 25.81
N THR A 145 -1.35 -7.81 27.05
CA THR A 145 -0.75 -9.09 27.47
C THR A 145 -1.19 -10.27 26.60
N GLY A 146 -0.27 -10.81 25.79
CA GLY A 146 -0.51 -11.99 24.95
C GLY A 146 -0.59 -11.73 23.44
N ASN A 147 -0.74 -10.47 22.99
CA ASN A 147 -0.64 -10.14 21.57
C ASN A 147 0.83 -9.91 21.17
N ARG A 148 1.26 -10.48 20.03
CA ARG A 148 2.68 -10.48 19.57
C ARG A 148 2.94 -9.55 18.39
N THR A 149 1.96 -8.73 18.02
CA THR A 149 2.05 -7.94 16.80
C THR A 149 2.84 -6.63 17.04
N SER A 150 3.94 -6.43 16.33
CA SER A 150 4.60 -5.12 16.27
C SER A 150 4.11 -4.36 15.05
N TYR A 151 4.08 -3.03 15.15
CA TYR A 151 3.87 -2.17 14.00
C TYR A 151 5.20 -1.73 13.41
N HIS A 152 5.35 -1.87 12.10
CA HIS A 152 6.58 -1.55 11.38
C HIS A 152 6.43 -0.35 10.43
N ALA A 153 5.19 0.04 10.11
CA ALA A 153 4.92 1.22 9.31
C ALA A 153 3.65 1.94 9.79
N TYR A 154 3.53 3.22 9.46
CA TYR A 154 2.29 3.97 9.63
C TYR A 154 2.03 4.84 8.40
N LEU A 155 0.80 5.32 8.26
CA LEU A 155 0.43 6.35 7.29
C LEU A 155 -0.66 7.27 7.87
N VAL A 156 -0.81 8.45 7.29
CA VAL A 156 -1.88 9.40 7.61
C VAL A 156 -2.88 9.45 6.45
N ALA A 157 -4.17 9.33 6.73
CA ALA A 157 -5.26 9.48 5.78
C ALA A 157 -6.32 10.41 6.37
N GLY A 158 -6.42 11.65 5.87
CA GLY A 158 -7.34 12.65 6.43
C GLY A 158 -7.14 12.85 7.94
N ASN A 159 -8.21 12.74 8.72
CA ASN A 159 -8.20 12.80 10.18
C ASN A 159 -7.76 11.48 10.88
N VAL A 160 -7.23 10.50 10.17
CA VAL A 160 -6.87 9.19 10.70
C VAL A 160 -5.37 8.91 10.54
N VAL A 161 -4.80 8.27 11.56
CA VAL A 161 -3.48 7.66 11.50
C VAL A 161 -3.63 6.15 11.59
N MET A 162 -3.04 5.42 10.64
CA MET A 162 -3.09 3.96 10.59
C MET A 162 -1.72 3.36 10.90
N LEU A 163 -1.66 2.47 11.88
CA LEU A 163 -0.48 1.65 12.18
C LEU A 163 -0.62 0.27 11.54
N CYS A 164 0.42 -0.15 10.85
CA CYS A 164 0.43 -1.30 9.95
C CYS A 164 1.45 -2.31 10.45
N GLN A 165 1.04 -3.58 10.56
CA GLN A 165 1.87 -4.65 11.13
C GLN A 165 3.22 -4.76 10.42
N THR A 166 3.27 -5.36 9.22
CA THR A 166 4.53 -5.65 8.51
C THR A 166 4.62 -5.01 7.14
N ASP A 167 3.49 -4.84 6.47
CA ASP A 167 3.41 -4.29 5.12
C ASP A 167 2.45 -3.10 5.12
N ILE A 168 2.93 -1.96 4.63
CA ILE A 168 2.16 -0.72 4.52
C ILE A 168 1.07 -0.82 3.44
N SER A 169 1.21 -1.74 2.47
CA SER A 169 0.31 -1.90 1.33
C SER A 169 -1.14 -2.12 1.77
N ALA A 170 -1.38 -2.95 2.80
CA ALA A 170 -2.72 -3.20 3.34
C ALA A 170 -3.38 -1.92 3.86
N CYS A 171 -2.61 -1.05 4.53
CA CYS A 171 -3.11 0.24 4.98
C CYS A 171 -3.34 1.22 3.81
N GLN A 172 -2.46 1.23 2.82
CA GLN A 172 -2.60 2.09 1.64
C GLN A 172 -3.84 1.72 0.82
N ASN A 173 -4.04 0.43 0.56
CA ASN A 173 -5.20 -0.08 -0.16
C ASN A 173 -6.50 0.26 0.58
N LEU A 174 -6.51 0.08 1.90
CA LEU A 174 -7.65 0.46 2.75
C LEU A 174 -7.90 1.98 2.69
N ALA A 175 -6.84 2.81 2.80
CA ALA A 175 -6.92 4.28 2.70
C ALA A 175 -7.44 4.79 1.35
N GLN A 176 -7.15 4.06 0.27
CA GLN A 176 -7.57 4.40 -1.09
C GLN A 176 -9.00 3.95 -1.40
N THR A 177 -9.46 2.88 -0.74
CA THR A 177 -10.78 2.31 -0.98
C THR A 177 -11.87 2.96 -0.11
N VAL A 178 -11.48 3.48 1.07
CA VAL A 178 -12.42 4.10 2.01
C VAL A 178 -13.03 5.39 1.45
N GLN A 179 -14.34 5.54 1.61
CA GLN A 179 -15.08 6.75 1.23
C GLN A 179 -15.13 7.69 2.43
N SER A 180 -14.86 8.98 2.24
CA SER A 180 -14.99 9.98 3.31
C SER A 180 -16.46 10.28 3.62
N ASP A 181 -16.71 10.87 4.78
CA ASP A 181 -18.01 11.44 5.14
C ASP A 181 -18.32 12.73 4.37
#